data_AF-A0A193BUY2-F1
#
_entry.id   AF-A0A193BUY2-F1
#
_cell.length_a   1.000
_cell.length_b   1.000
_cell.length_c   1.000
_cell.angle_alpha   90.00
_cell.angle_beta   90.00
_cell.angle_gamma   90.00
#
_symmetry.space_group_name_H-M   'P 1'
#
loop_
_entity.id
_entity.type
_entity.pdbx_description
1 polymer ?
#
loop_
_entity_poly.entity_id
_entity_poly.type
_entity_poly.pdbx_seq_one_letter_code
_entity_poly.pdbx_strand_id
1 'polypeptide(L)'
;MTDPFTPELHGMLLRSAGWLPDDMLTHARGLLADDRCGEVARLLMFAGRRTVLPLTEDDLDVLVELLEAEGDDSGSLTEIELAPDDAVPPWRFSAEWAEPEDDEQGEDTNNAMLISALAEQDLLAAAAGEPGLRGLWSAVRSPVDNAPYPLPRVVYVAEVDDSHEEAAEPADLTGRLQKSLVAAGERDPQVEVIPLGTNDLGYQRAAQRNGKLIWAADTDSDVKVARVFDKSDPETGPAFDPDRPKIADEAERERLCEYLESATLLLVTAARLDDIVEPERGATVPTNFYTDGSWVWTDSVTYYLREHHLAPDPELVAHINEIDGPPPLPDTVELGRVMEALTPSEDREPAQTGSR
;
A
#
# COMPACT_ATOMS: atom_id res chain seq x y z
N MET A 1 -14.08 1.69 -29.28
CA MET A 1 -14.13 0.24 -29.02
C MET A 1 -12.69 -0.10 -28.76
N THR A 2 -12.35 -0.29 -27.50
CA THR A 2 -10.99 -0.60 -27.05
C THR A 2 -10.55 -1.91 -27.68
N ASP A 3 -9.29 -2.00 -28.08
CA ASP A 3 -8.71 -3.22 -28.64
C ASP A 3 -8.84 -4.38 -27.63
N PRO A 4 -9.25 -5.59 -28.06
CA PRO A 4 -9.49 -6.72 -27.18
C PRO A 4 -8.27 -7.17 -26.36
N PHE A 5 -7.04 -6.82 -26.77
CA PHE A 5 -5.81 -7.16 -26.06
C PHE A 5 -5.45 -6.16 -24.96
N THR A 6 -6.21 -5.07 -24.81
CA THR A 6 -5.88 -3.99 -23.87
C THR A 6 -5.83 -4.45 -22.41
N PRO A 7 -6.80 -5.23 -21.89
CA PRO A 7 -6.76 -5.70 -20.50
C PRO A 7 -5.54 -6.57 -20.20
N GLU A 8 -5.18 -7.48 -21.11
CA GLU A 8 -4.04 -8.38 -20.98
C GLU A 8 -2.73 -7.58 -20.98
N LEU A 9 -2.56 -6.67 -21.94
CA LEU A 9 -1.38 -5.80 -22.00
C LEU A 9 -1.26 -4.89 -20.78
N HIS A 10 -2.39 -4.37 -20.26
CA HIS A 10 -2.40 -3.58 -19.04
C HIS A 10 -1.88 -4.41 -17.85
N GLY A 11 -2.36 -5.65 -17.69
CA GLY A 11 -1.87 -6.58 -16.68
C GLY A 11 -0.36 -6.88 -16.81
N MET A 12 0.13 -7.10 -18.04
CA MET A 12 1.56 -7.29 -18.30
C MET A 12 2.40 -6.06 -17.91
N LEU A 13 1.92 -4.85 -18.21
CA LEU A 13 2.59 -3.60 -17.84
C LEU A 13 2.56 -3.33 -16.33
N LEU A 14 1.51 -3.74 -15.62
CA LEU A 14 1.47 -3.69 -14.16
C LEU A 14 2.53 -4.62 -13.55
N ARG A 15 2.61 -5.88 -14.01
CA ARG A 15 3.64 -6.82 -13.52
C ARG A 15 5.06 -6.36 -13.86
N SER A 16 5.24 -5.74 -15.02
CA SER A 16 6.54 -5.22 -15.47
C SER A 16 7.00 -3.93 -14.75
N ALA A 17 6.18 -3.36 -13.86
CA ALA A 17 6.55 -2.19 -13.07
C ALA A 17 7.75 -2.48 -12.15
N GLY A 18 8.75 -1.60 -12.17
CA GLY A 18 10.01 -1.79 -11.46
C GLY A 18 11.01 -2.73 -12.15
N TRP A 19 10.63 -3.43 -13.21
CA TRP A 19 11.54 -4.20 -14.07
C TRP A 19 11.99 -3.40 -15.29
N LEU A 20 11.05 -2.66 -15.88
CA LEU A 20 11.32 -1.79 -17.01
C LEU A 20 11.88 -0.43 -16.56
N PRO A 21 12.71 0.22 -17.39
CA PRO A 21 13.03 1.64 -17.23
C PRO A 21 11.76 2.51 -17.16
N ASP A 22 11.78 3.53 -16.31
CA ASP A 22 10.63 4.41 -16.05
C ASP A 22 10.08 5.09 -17.31
N ASP A 23 10.98 5.55 -18.19
CA ASP A 23 10.65 6.20 -19.46
C ASP A 23 9.96 5.23 -20.42
N MET A 24 10.47 4.01 -20.51
CA MET A 24 9.91 2.93 -21.32
C MET A 24 8.52 2.53 -20.83
N LEU A 25 8.35 2.34 -19.51
CA LEU A 25 7.06 1.98 -18.92
C LEU A 25 6.03 3.10 -19.09
N THR A 26 6.45 4.34 -18.84
CA THR A 26 5.63 5.54 -19.07
C THR A 26 5.14 5.58 -20.51
N HIS A 27 6.05 5.36 -21.47
CA HIS A 27 5.74 5.37 -22.89
C HIS A 27 4.79 4.24 -23.29
N ALA A 28 5.03 3.01 -22.81
CA ALA A 28 4.18 1.86 -23.10
C ALA A 28 2.73 2.06 -22.62
N ARG A 29 2.53 2.62 -21.42
CA ARG A 29 1.20 2.95 -20.91
C ARG A 29 0.50 4.04 -21.71
N GLY A 30 1.25 5.06 -22.14
CA GLY A 30 0.73 6.08 -23.04
C GLY A 30 0.29 5.52 -24.39
N LEU A 31 1.06 4.58 -24.97
CA LEU A 31 0.68 3.86 -26.20
C LEU A 31 -0.59 3.04 -25.98
N LEU A 32 -0.69 2.32 -24.86
CA LEU A 32 -1.85 1.48 -24.54
C LEU A 32 -3.12 2.33 -24.38
N ALA A 33 -3.04 3.46 -23.68
CA ALA A 33 -4.14 4.41 -23.50
C ALA A 33 -4.56 5.12 -24.81
N ASP A 34 -3.70 5.09 -25.84
CA ASP A 34 -4.01 5.60 -27.17
C ASP A 34 -4.39 4.44 -28.14
N ASP A 35 -4.70 3.24 -27.63
CA ASP A 35 -5.15 2.04 -28.36
C ASP A 35 -4.09 1.51 -29.37
N ARG A 36 -2.80 1.66 -29.04
CA ARG A 36 -1.67 1.24 -29.89
C ARG A 36 -1.05 -0.09 -29.44
N CYS A 37 -1.88 -1.13 -29.31
CA CYS A 37 -1.51 -2.42 -28.71
C CYS A 37 -0.30 -3.10 -29.35
N GLY A 38 -0.18 -3.18 -30.68
CA GLY A 38 0.99 -3.84 -31.29
C GLY A 38 2.30 -3.08 -31.08
N GLU A 39 2.27 -1.76 -30.86
CA GLU A 39 3.49 -1.03 -30.46
C GLU A 39 3.91 -1.36 -29.03
N VAL A 40 2.95 -1.57 -28.13
CA VAL A 40 3.22 -2.08 -26.78
C VAL A 40 3.80 -3.49 -26.85
N ALA A 41 3.24 -4.37 -27.68
CA ALA A 41 3.75 -5.74 -27.86
C ALA A 41 5.18 -5.77 -28.39
N ARG A 42 5.49 -4.95 -29.42
CA ARG A 42 6.87 -4.81 -29.94
C ARG A 42 7.84 -4.27 -28.88
N LEU A 43 7.38 -3.35 -28.03
CA LEU A 43 8.18 -2.80 -26.94
C LEU A 43 8.47 -3.85 -25.86
N LEU A 44 7.46 -4.60 -25.41
CA LEU A 44 7.62 -5.70 -24.45
C LEU A 44 8.53 -6.79 -25.01
N MET A 45 8.36 -7.17 -26.28
CA MET A 45 9.25 -8.10 -26.97
C MET A 45 10.70 -7.61 -26.97
N PHE A 46 10.93 -6.34 -27.29
CA PHE A 46 12.27 -5.76 -27.27
C PHE A 46 12.87 -5.74 -25.86
N ALA A 47 12.06 -5.39 -24.84
CA ALA A 47 12.48 -5.34 -23.45
C ALA A 47 12.85 -6.74 -22.93
N GLY A 48 12.05 -7.76 -23.22
CA GLY A 48 12.27 -9.15 -22.80
C GLY A 48 13.54 -9.79 -23.36
N ARG A 49 14.13 -9.22 -24.42
CA ARG A 49 15.45 -9.65 -24.92
C ARG A 49 16.62 -9.04 -24.16
N ARG A 50 16.39 -7.99 -23.39
CA ARG A 50 17.44 -7.22 -22.68
C ARG A 50 17.38 -7.41 -21.17
N THR A 51 16.21 -7.67 -20.65
CA THR A 51 15.96 -7.94 -19.24
C THR A 51 14.99 -9.10 -19.12
N VAL A 52 15.10 -9.84 -18.02
CA VAL A 52 14.03 -10.74 -17.61
C VAL A 52 12.76 -9.93 -17.32
N LEU A 53 11.61 -10.49 -17.69
CA LEU A 53 10.31 -9.88 -17.42
C LEU A 53 9.41 -10.87 -16.66
N PRO A 54 8.57 -10.39 -15.73
CA PRO A 54 7.60 -11.21 -15.01
C PRO A 54 6.36 -11.46 -15.89
N LEU A 55 6.58 -12.06 -17.06
CA LEU A 55 5.54 -12.53 -17.97
C LEU A 55 5.37 -14.04 -17.81
N THR A 56 4.18 -14.54 -18.14
CA THR A 56 3.84 -15.96 -18.16
C THR A 56 3.92 -16.54 -19.57
N GLU A 57 3.82 -17.86 -19.70
CA GLU A 57 3.68 -18.49 -21.03
C GLU A 57 2.39 -18.02 -21.73
N ASP A 58 1.29 -17.86 -20.99
CA ASP A 58 0.02 -17.33 -21.53
C ASP A 58 0.19 -15.89 -22.05
N ASP A 59 0.99 -15.06 -21.38
CA ASP A 59 1.29 -13.71 -21.85
C ASP A 59 2.05 -13.73 -23.18
N LEU A 60 2.99 -14.66 -23.36
CA LEU A 60 3.71 -14.82 -24.61
C LEU A 60 2.76 -15.25 -25.74
N ASP A 61 1.81 -16.14 -25.47
CA ASP A 61 0.80 -16.55 -26.45
C ASP A 61 -0.07 -15.36 -26.89
N VAL A 62 -0.49 -14.50 -25.95
CA VAL A 62 -1.22 -13.27 -26.26
C VAL A 62 -0.39 -12.31 -27.13
N LEU A 63 0.91 -12.14 -26.82
CA LEU A 63 1.81 -11.31 -27.61
C LEU A 63 2.04 -11.89 -29.02
N VAL A 64 2.14 -13.21 -29.16
CA VAL A 64 2.23 -13.89 -30.47
C VAL A 64 0.97 -13.59 -31.29
N GLU A 65 -0.21 -13.81 -30.71
CA GLU A 65 -1.50 -13.61 -31.40
C GLU A 65 -1.64 -12.16 -31.90
N LEU A 66 -1.34 -11.18 -31.02
CA LEU A 66 -1.41 -9.76 -31.35
C LEU A 66 -0.42 -9.36 -32.45
N LEU A 67 0.85 -9.77 -32.34
CA LEU A 67 1.87 -9.44 -33.36
C LEU A 67 1.51 -10.06 -34.71
N GLU A 68 1.06 -11.31 -34.74
CA GLU A 68 0.64 -11.98 -35.98
C GLU A 68 -0.60 -11.32 -36.61
N ALA A 69 -1.55 -10.86 -35.78
CA ALA A 69 -2.72 -10.12 -36.23
C ALA A 69 -2.36 -8.77 -36.88
N GLU A 70 -1.31 -8.10 -36.41
CA GLU A 70 -0.77 -6.87 -37.00
C GLU A 70 0.21 -7.11 -38.18
N GLY A 71 0.57 -8.38 -38.44
CA GLY A 71 1.48 -8.76 -39.51
C GLY A 71 2.97 -8.59 -39.18
N ASP A 72 3.31 -8.56 -37.89
CA ASP A 72 4.68 -8.52 -37.38
C ASP A 72 5.27 -9.93 -37.14
N ASP A 73 6.59 -9.98 -36.94
CA ASP A 73 7.32 -11.20 -36.61
C ASP A 73 7.31 -11.45 -35.09
N SER A 74 6.69 -12.56 -34.68
CA SER A 74 6.62 -13.02 -33.29
C SER A 74 7.81 -13.91 -32.89
N GLY A 75 8.67 -14.31 -33.83
CA GLY A 75 9.72 -15.32 -33.58
C GLY A 75 10.71 -14.96 -32.47
N SER A 76 10.93 -13.66 -32.24
CA SER A 76 11.81 -13.17 -31.18
C SER A 76 11.29 -13.42 -29.76
N LEU A 77 9.98 -13.69 -29.59
CA LEU A 77 9.38 -13.99 -28.28
C LEU A 77 9.93 -15.30 -27.68
N THR A 78 10.33 -16.26 -28.52
CA THR A 78 10.91 -17.54 -28.09
C THR A 78 12.29 -17.41 -27.43
N GLU A 79 12.95 -16.25 -27.58
CA GLU A 79 14.26 -15.95 -26.99
C GLU A 79 14.14 -15.19 -25.65
N ILE A 80 12.93 -14.85 -25.20
CA ILE A 80 12.71 -14.09 -23.97
C ILE A 80 12.93 -14.99 -22.75
N GLU A 81 13.70 -14.49 -21.79
CA GLU A 81 13.88 -15.12 -20.49
C GLU A 81 12.84 -14.58 -19.51
N LEU A 82 12.01 -15.46 -18.95
CA LEU A 82 10.98 -15.11 -17.96
C LEU A 82 11.59 -15.02 -16.56
N ALA A 83 11.17 -14.03 -15.79
CA ALA A 83 11.57 -13.90 -14.40
C ALA A 83 10.95 -15.06 -13.57
N PRO A 84 11.67 -15.58 -12.55
CA PRO A 84 11.07 -16.53 -11.60
C PRO A 84 9.84 -15.94 -10.89
N ASP A 85 8.86 -16.78 -10.56
CA ASP A 85 7.60 -16.35 -9.91
C ASP A 85 7.82 -15.59 -8.58
N ASP A 86 8.90 -15.90 -7.84
CA ASP A 86 9.23 -15.29 -6.56
C ASP A 86 10.19 -14.10 -6.67
N ALA A 87 10.59 -13.75 -7.89
CA ALA A 87 11.52 -12.66 -8.10
C ALA A 87 10.84 -11.30 -7.89
N VAL A 88 11.49 -10.44 -7.11
CA VAL A 88 10.99 -9.11 -6.76
C VAL A 88 11.99 -8.06 -7.25
N PRO A 89 11.54 -6.99 -7.92
CA PRO A 89 12.47 -5.95 -8.35
C PRO A 89 13.05 -5.23 -7.12
N PRO A 90 14.30 -4.74 -7.18
CA PRO A 90 15.07 -4.30 -6.00
C PRO A 90 14.69 -2.87 -5.55
N TRP A 91 13.41 -2.64 -5.26
CA TRP A 91 12.86 -1.36 -4.82
C TRP A 91 12.38 -1.39 -3.37
N ARG A 92 12.59 -0.28 -2.68
CA ARG A 92 11.93 0.07 -1.42
C ARG A 92 10.94 1.18 -1.69
N PHE A 93 9.87 1.22 -0.89
CA PHE A 93 8.89 2.29 -0.87
C PHE A 93 8.83 2.95 0.50
N SER A 94 8.58 4.25 0.53
CA SER A 94 8.32 5.05 1.73
C SER A 94 7.23 6.08 1.50
N ALA A 95 6.53 6.49 2.56
CA ALA A 95 5.48 7.50 2.49
C ALA A 95 6.04 8.90 2.26
N GLU A 96 7.27 9.15 2.72
CA GLU A 96 7.96 10.42 2.60
C GLU A 96 9.29 10.28 1.88
N TRP A 97 9.76 11.41 1.36
CA TRP A 97 11.11 11.53 0.81
C TRP A 97 12.13 11.42 1.97
N ALA A 98 13.26 10.76 1.70
CA ALA A 98 14.39 10.84 2.63
C ALA A 98 14.93 12.28 2.66
N GLU A 99 15.43 12.71 3.83
CA GLU A 99 16.13 14.00 3.92
C GLU A 99 17.33 14.00 2.96
N PRO A 100 17.39 14.95 2.02
CA PRO A 100 18.47 14.99 1.03
C PRO A 100 19.78 15.37 1.71
N GLU A 101 20.87 14.76 1.25
CA GLU A 101 22.23 15.13 1.68
C GLU A 101 22.63 16.49 1.07
N ASP A 102 23.52 17.25 1.73
CA ASP A 102 24.02 18.55 1.24
C ASP A 102 25.07 18.37 0.10
N ASP A 103 24.69 17.67 -0.98
CA ASP A 103 25.53 17.44 -2.17
C ASP A 103 24.77 17.65 -3.50
N GLU A 104 25.44 17.42 -4.65
CA GLU A 104 24.81 17.58 -5.97
C GLU A 104 23.62 16.62 -6.19
N GLN A 105 23.63 15.43 -5.59
CA GLN A 105 22.48 14.50 -5.63
C GLN A 105 21.31 15.03 -4.80
N GLY A 106 21.60 15.77 -3.72
CA GLY A 106 20.63 16.53 -2.96
C GLY A 106 19.88 17.56 -3.80
N GLU A 107 20.55 18.28 -4.70
CA GLU A 107 19.90 19.28 -5.57
C GLU A 107 18.90 18.64 -6.56
N ASP A 108 19.30 17.54 -7.22
CA ASP A 108 18.41 16.81 -8.13
C ASP A 108 17.22 16.17 -7.39
N THR A 109 17.45 15.64 -6.18
CA THR A 109 16.38 15.08 -5.33
C THR A 109 15.41 16.17 -4.87
N ASN A 110 15.92 17.34 -4.47
CA ASN A 110 15.10 18.49 -4.10
C ASN A 110 14.22 18.97 -5.25
N ASN A 111 14.77 19.00 -6.48
CA ASN A 111 14.00 19.37 -7.66
C ASN A 111 12.90 18.34 -7.95
N ALA A 112 13.20 17.04 -7.86
CA ALA A 112 12.22 15.98 -8.05
C ALA A 112 11.10 16.02 -7.00
N MET A 113 11.45 16.27 -5.73
CA MET A 113 10.51 16.46 -4.63
C MET A 113 9.56 17.64 -4.89
N LEU A 114 10.10 18.79 -5.32
CA LEU A 114 9.29 19.97 -5.63
C LEU A 114 8.33 19.75 -6.80
N ILE A 115 8.81 19.12 -7.88
CA ILE A 115 7.97 18.77 -9.05
C ILE A 115 6.84 17.83 -8.61
N SER A 116 7.17 16.80 -7.83
CA SER A 116 6.18 15.81 -7.35
C SER A 116 5.12 16.44 -6.45
N ALA A 117 5.50 17.36 -5.57
CA ALA A 117 4.56 18.06 -4.70
C ALA A 117 3.56 18.93 -5.49
N LEU A 118 4.00 19.56 -6.57
CA LEU A 118 3.11 20.31 -7.47
C LEU A 118 2.22 19.38 -8.30
N ALA A 119 2.80 18.30 -8.83
CA ALA A 119 2.11 17.35 -9.68
C ALA A 119 1.02 16.54 -8.95
N GLU A 120 1.20 16.26 -7.66
CA GLU A 120 0.20 15.56 -6.83
C GLU A 120 -1.14 16.31 -6.78
N GLN A 121 -1.12 17.65 -6.73
CA GLN A 121 -2.36 18.45 -6.72
C GLN A 121 -3.15 18.31 -8.02
N ASP A 122 -2.46 18.36 -9.17
CA ASP A 122 -3.07 18.21 -10.48
C ASP A 122 -3.58 16.78 -10.70
N LEU A 123 -2.86 15.78 -10.20
CA LEU A 123 -3.28 14.39 -10.20
C LEU A 123 -4.57 14.19 -9.39
N LEU A 124 -4.62 14.72 -8.17
CA LEU A 124 -5.81 14.63 -7.31
C LEU A 124 -7.02 15.30 -7.98
N ALA A 125 -6.83 16.46 -8.61
CA ALA A 125 -7.89 17.12 -9.36
C ALA A 125 -8.38 16.30 -10.56
N ALA A 126 -7.49 15.57 -11.24
CA ALA A 126 -7.85 14.68 -12.34
C ALA A 126 -8.55 13.39 -11.88
N ALA A 127 -8.23 12.90 -10.67
CA ALA A 127 -8.71 11.62 -10.14
C ALA A 127 -10.02 11.73 -9.31
N ALA A 128 -10.21 12.80 -8.53
CA ALA A 128 -11.26 12.88 -7.49
C ALA A 128 -12.72 12.80 -7.99
N GLY A 129 -12.95 12.86 -9.31
CA GLY A 129 -14.27 12.68 -9.93
C GLY A 129 -14.40 11.40 -10.76
N GLU A 130 -13.40 10.52 -10.73
CA GLU A 130 -13.39 9.30 -11.52
C GLU A 130 -14.38 8.27 -10.96
N PRO A 131 -15.39 7.84 -11.74
CA PRO A 131 -16.30 6.78 -11.32
C PRO A 131 -15.53 5.47 -11.08
N GLY A 132 -15.90 4.75 -10.02
CA GLY A 132 -15.23 3.50 -9.64
C GLY A 132 -13.91 3.66 -8.89
N LEU A 133 -13.28 4.85 -8.85
CA LEU A 133 -12.06 5.05 -8.04
C LEU A 133 -12.35 4.82 -6.55
N ARG A 134 -11.58 3.94 -5.91
CA ARG A 134 -11.73 3.56 -4.50
C ARG A 134 -10.72 4.27 -3.61
N GLY A 135 -9.48 4.33 -4.06
CA GLY A 135 -8.38 4.98 -3.35
C GLY A 135 -7.23 5.35 -4.27
N LEU A 136 -6.44 6.33 -3.84
CA LEU A 136 -5.23 6.77 -4.51
C LEU A 136 -4.11 6.91 -3.46
N TRP A 137 -2.97 6.31 -3.75
CA TRP A 137 -1.79 6.33 -2.90
C TRP A 137 -0.61 6.99 -3.63
N SER A 138 0.26 7.65 -2.88
CA SER A 138 1.59 8.06 -3.35
C SER A 138 2.67 7.41 -2.50
N ALA A 139 3.74 6.96 -3.14
CA ALA A 139 4.89 6.35 -2.46
C ALA A 139 6.19 6.79 -3.13
N VAL A 140 7.20 7.15 -2.34
CA VAL A 140 8.55 7.40 -2.83
C VAL A 140 9.25 6.06 -3.01
N ARG A 141 9.57 5.72 -4.26
CA ARG A 141 10.33 4.52 -4.62
C ARG A 141 11.81 4.85 -4.68
N SER A 142 12.65 4.04 -4.03
CA SER A 142 14.11 4.17 -4.04
C SER A 142 14.79 2.79 -4.13
N PRO A 143 16.05 2.70 -4.60
CA PRO A 143 16.79 1.44 -4.61
C PRO A 143 16.96 0.84 -3.19
N VAL A 144 16.80 -0.47 -3.04
CA VAL A 144 16.89 -1.15 -1.72
C VAL A 144 18.26 -1.02 -1.04
N ASP A 145 19.33 -0.90 -1.82
CA ASP A 145 20.71 -0.85 -1.36
C ASP A 145 21.28 0.57 -1.26
N ASN A 146 20.41 1.58 -1.38
CA ASN A 146 20.79 3.00 -1.47
C ASN A 146 21.78 3.25 -2.62
N ALA A 147 21.66 2.50 -3.73
CA ALA A 147 22.39 2.81 -4.94
C ALA A 147 22.15 4.29 -5.31
N PRO A 148 23.20 5.02 -5.72
CA PRO A 148 23.11 6.45 -6.06
C PRO A 148 22.31 6.70 -7.35
N TYR A 149 21.99 5.64 -8.08
CA TYR A 149 21.17 5.70 -9.28
C TYR A 149 20.34 4.40 -9.42
N PRO A 150 19.09 4.50 -9.89
CA PRO A 150 18.37 5.73 -10.20
C PRO A 150 17.91 6.49 -8.96
N LEU A 151 17.67 7.80 -9.15
CA LEU A 151 17.19 8.68 -8.09
C LEU A 151 15.81 8.26 -7.60
N PRO A 152 15.45 8.58 -6.34
CA PRO A 152 14.11 8.34 -5.83
C PRO A 152 13.03 9.03 -6.67
N ARG A 153 11.88 8.39 -6.80
CA ARG A 153 10.76 8.87 -7.62
C ARG A 153 9.42 8.53 -6.97
N VAL A 154 8.42 9.41 -7.09
CA VAL A 154 7.06 9.10 -6.65
C VAL A 154 6.36 8.15 -7.62
N VAL A 155 5.74 7.12 -7.08
CA VAL A 155 4.82 6.21 -7.76
C VAL A 155 3.43 6.45 -7.21
N TYR A 156 2.47 6.61 -8.12
CA TYR A 156 1.06 6.74 -7.77
C TYR A 156 0.33 5.44 -8.08
N VAL A 157 -0.44 4.94 -7.12
CA VAL A 157 -1.28 3.74 -7.30
C VAL A 157 -2.73 4.14 -7.12
N ALA A 158 -3.56 3.90 -8.13
CA ALA A 158 -5.01 4.11 -8.08
C ALA A 158 -5.69 2.74 -8.10
N GLU A 159 -6.54 2.45 -7.11
CA GLU A 159 -7.36 1.24 -7.12
C GLU A 159 -8.79 1.58 -7.56
N VAL A 160 -9.29 0.85 -8.55
CA VAL A 160 -10.58 1.11 -9.20
C VAL A 160 -11.47 -0.12 -9.16
N ASP A 161 -12.75 0.07 -8.86
CA ASP A 161 -13.80 -0.88 -9.14
C ASP A 161 -14.20 -0.76 -10.62
N ASP A 162 -13.55 -1.56 -11.46
CA ASP A 162 -13.75 -1.64 -12.90
C ASP A 162 -15.09 -2.30 -13.28
N SER A 163 -15.81 -2.88 -12.30
CA SER A 163 -17.17 -3.37 -12.50
C SER A 163 -18.23 -2.24 -12.48
N HIS A 164 -17.84 -1.04 -12.05
CA HIS A 164 -18.71 0.12 -12.03
C HIS A 164 -19.07 0.56 -13.46
N GLU A 165 -20.36 0.74 -13.75
CA GLU A 165 -20.88 0.96 -15.12
C GLU A 165 -20.25 2.17 -15.85
N GLU A 166 -19.89 3.21 -15.10
CA GLU A 166 -19.27 4.43 -15.62
C GLU A 166 -17.75 4.49 -15.43
N ALA A 167 -17.11 3.45 -14.88
CA ALA A 167 -15.65 3.45 -14.71
C ALA A 167 -14.97 3.45 -16.09
N ALA A 168 -13.90 4.24 -16.20
CA ALA A 168 -13.04 4.14 -17.37
C ALA A 168 -12.23 2.84 -17.33
N GLU A 169 -11.87 2.35 -18.52
CA GLU A 169 -10.91 1.26 -18.64
C GLU A 169 -9.59 1.62 -17.91
N PRO A 170 -8.99 0.69 -17.15
CA PRO A 170 -7.78 0.98 -16.38
C PRO A 170 -6.62 1.57 -17.18
N ALA A 171 -6.42 1.11 -18.43
CA ALA A 171 -5.41 1.65 -19.33
C ALA A 171 -5.67 3.12 -19.70
N ASP A 172 -6.92 3.47 -20.01
CA ASP A 172 -7.33 4.83 -20.35
C ASP A 172 -7.16 5.79 -19.17
N LEU A 173 -7.57 5.36 -17.97
CA LEU A 173 -7.36 6.13 -16.75
C LEU A 173 -5.86 6.32 -16.47
N THR A 174 -5.05 5.28 -16.63
CA THR A 174 -3.59 5.37 -16.48
C THR A 174 -3.01 6.45 -17.38
N GLY A 175 -3.36 6.45 -18.66
CA GLY A 175 -2.89 7.46 -19.61
C GLY A 175 -3.37 8.87 -19.28
N ARG A 176 -4.61 9.05 -18.81
CA ARG A 176 -5.12 10.37 -18.39
C ARG A 176 -4.36 10.94 -17.20
N LEU A 177 -4.14 10.12 -16.17
CA LEU A 177 -3.39 10.51 -14.98
C LEU A 177 -1.91 10.77 -15.29
N GLN A 178 -1.29 10.01 -16.19
CA GLN A 178 0.05 10.33 -16.68
C GLN A 178 0.07 11.68 -17.42
N LYS A 179 -0.92 11.95 -18.29
CA LYS A 179 -1.02 13.22 -19.02
C LYS A 179 -1.17 14.42 -18.07
N SER A 180 -1.88 14.29 -16.94
CA SER A 180 -1.96 15.37 -15.93
C SER A 180 -0.62 15.61 -15.24
N LEU A 181 0.10 14.56 -14.85
CA LEU A 181 1.44 14.69 -14.24
C LEU A 181 2.47 15.29 -15.22
N VAL A 182 2.42 14.90 -16.50
CA VAL A 182 3.27 15.51 -17.55
C VAL A 182 2.99 17.00 -17.70
N ALA A 183 1.72 17.40 -17.66
CA ALA A 183 1.35 18.81 -17.72
C ALA A 183 1.89 19.62 -16.52
N ALA A 184 2.04 18.98 -15.36
CA ALA A 184 2.65 19.55 -14.15
C ALA A 184 4.19 19.56 -14.17
N GLY A 185 4.83 18.97 -15.18
CA GLY A 185 6.29 18.99 -15.37
C GLY A 185 7.00 17.68 -15.01
N GLU A 186 6.29 16.63 -14.61
CA GLU A 186 6.88 15.30 -14.44
C GLU A 186 7.19 14.69 -15.82
N ARG A 187 8.41 14.21 -16.03
CA ARG A 187 8.85 13.69 -17.33
C ARG A 187 8.40 12.26 -17.57
N ASP A 188 8.60 11.42 -16.55
CA ASP A 188 8.38 9.97 -16.63
C ASP A 188 7.45 9.53 -15.48
N PRO A 189 6.18 9.99 -15.47
CA PRO A 189 5.28 9.73 -14.35
C PRO A 189 4.97 8.24 -14.20
N GLN A 190 5.15 7.75 -12.99
CA GLN A 190 4.84 6.37 -12.62
C GLN A 190 3.43 6.31 -12.04
N VAL A 191 2.48 5.86 -12.86
CA VAL A 191 1.07 5.68 -12.48
C VAL A 191 0.65 4.24 -12.70
N GLU A 192 0.09 3.64 -11.67
CA GLU A 192 -0.40 2.26 -11.63
C GLU A 192 -1.91 2.30 -11.36
N VAL A 193 -2.75 1.94 -12.34
CA VAL A 193 -4.20 1.76 -12.10
C VAL A 193 -4.49 0.28 -11.97
N ILE A 194 -4.91 -0.15 -10.79
CA ILE A 194 -5.16 -1.55 -10.47
C ILE A 194 -6.67 -1.81 -10.31
N PRO A 195 -7.22 -2.84 -10.97
CA PRO A 195 -8.57 -3.30 -10.71
C PRO A 195 -8.74 -3.83 -9.28
N LEU A 196 -9.95 -3.69 -8.74
CA LEU A 196 -10.30 -4.17 -7.41
C LEU A 196 -10.21 -5.70 -7.36
N GLY A 197 -9.59 -6.23 -6.30
CA GLY A 197 -9.43 -7.67 -6.11
C GLY A 197 -8.23 -8.30 -6.83
N THR A 198 -7.42 -7.52 -7.56
CA THR A 198 -6.14 -8.02 -8.11
C THR A 198 -5.11 -8.19 -6.99
N ASN A 199 -4.65 -9.42 -6.74
CA ASN A 199 -3.86 -9.75 -5.54
C ASN A 199 -2.38 -10.09 -5.81
N ASP A 200 -2.00 -10.35 -7.05
CA ASP A 200 -0.68 -10.82 -7.48
C ASP A 200 0.31 -9.68 -7.83
N LEU A 201 -0.04 -8.44 -7.49
CA LEU A 201 0.72 -7.23 -7.82
C LEU A 201 1.62 -6.77 -6.67
N GLY A 202 2.65 -7.56 -6.36
CA GLY A 202 3.54 -7.32 -5.21
C GLY A 202 4.17 -5.92 -5.16
N TYR A 203 4.54 -5.36 -6.33
CA TYR A 203 5.10 -4.02 -6.44
C TYR A 203 4.11 -2.93 -6.00
N GLN A 204 2.89 -2.96 -6.54
CA GLN A 204 1.82 -2.01 -6.25
C GLN A 204 1.33 -2.17 -4.81
N ARG A 205 1.20 -3.41 -4.31
CA ARG A 205 0.85 -3.68 -2.91
C ARG A 205 1.92 -3.19 -1.95
N ALA A 206 3.20 -3.31 -2.29
CA ALA A 206 4.28 -2.73 -1.50
C ALA A 206 4.23 -1.19 -1.49
N ALA A 207 3.91 -0.56 -2.63
CA ALA A 207 3.73 0.89 -2.72
C ALA A 207 2.54 1.37 -1.88
N GLN A 208 1.38 0.71 -1.93
CA GLN A 208 0.21 1.06 -1.10
C GLN A 208 0.49 0.86 0.40
N ARG A 209 1.16 -0.25 0.78
CA ARG A 209 1.44 -0.58 2.19
C ARG A 209 2.42 0.39 2.84
N ASN A 210 3.43 0.85 2.10
CA ASN A 210 4.49 1.70 2.63
C ASN A 210 4.36 3.17 2.20
N GLY A 211 3.35 3.49 1.37
CA GLY A 211 3.06 4.83 0.89
C GLY A 211 2.00 5.54 1.73
N LYS A 212 1.61 6.72 1.26
CA LYS A 212 0.56 7.56 1.84
C LYS A 212 -0.74 7.38 1.06
N LEU A 213 -1.85 7.15 1.76
CA LEU A 213 -3.18 7.31 1.18
C LEU A 213 -3.45 8.81 0.99
N ILE A 214 -3.57 9.27 -0.25
CA ILE A 214 -3.76 10.70 -0.57
C ILE A 214 -5.20 11.04 -0.96
N TRP A 215 -6.01 10.05 -1.30
CA TRP A 215 -7.45 10.19 -1.55
C TRP A 215 -8.17 8.85 -1.36
N ALA A 216 -9.42 8.91 -0.88
CA ALA A 216 -10.32 7.77 -0.76
C ALA A 216 -11.75 8.19 -1.13
N ALA A 217 -12.52 7.27 -1.71
CA ALA A 217 -13.89 7.54 -2.15
C ALA A 217 -14.86 7.81 -0.98
N ASP A 218 -14.65 7.10 0.13
CA ASP A 218 -15.35 7.36 1.39
C ASP A 218 -14.48 8.27 2.27
N THR A 219 -15.09 9.23 2.95
CA THR A 219 -14.40 10.17 3.85
C THR A 219 -14.75 9.96 5.31
N ASP A 220 -15.70 9.09 5.64
CA ASP A 220 -16.36 9.06 6.95
C ASP A 220 -15.83 7.99 7.92
N SER A 221 -14.72 7.31 7.60
CA SER A 221 -14.17 6.28 8.49
C SER A 221 -13.07 6.84 9.41
N ASP A 222 -13.47 7.31 10.59
CA ASP A 222 -12.54 7.64 11.67
C ASP A 222 -11.95 6.35 12.28
N VAL A 223 -10.66 6.10 12.04
CA VAL A 223 -9.94 4.99 12.68
C VAL A 223 -9.72 5.30 14.16
N LYS A 224 -10.09 4.37 15.03
CA LYS A 224 -9.92 4.48 16.48
C LYS A 224 -8.72 3.66 16.96
N VAL A 225 -7.89 4.27 17.82
CA VAL A 225 -6.77 3.57 18.46
C VAL A 225 -7.18 3.20 19.90
N ALA A 226 -7.18 1.92 20.21
CA ALA A 226 -7.53 1.41 21.52
C ALA A 226 -6.48 1.79 22.57
N ARG A 227 -6.95 2.31 23.69
CA ARG A 227 -6.09 2.61 24.84
C ARG A 227 -5.78 1.33 25.60
N VAL A 228 -4.49 1.05 25.76
CA VAL A 228 -4.03 -0.04 26.63
C VAL A 228 -4.16 0.40 28.09
N PHE A 229 -3.58 1.55 28.43
CA PHE A 229 -3.47 2.06 29.79
C PHE A 229 -4.47 3.20 30.04
N ASP A 230 -4.95 3.34 31.28
CA ASP A 230 -5.92 4.38 31.64
C ASP A 230 -5.25 5.73 31.88
N LYS A 231 -3.96 5.72 32.27
CA LYS A 231 -3.14 6.89 32.54
C LYS A 231 -1.78 6.71 31.86
N SER A 232 -1.29 7.78 31.27
CA SER A 232 0.09 7.90 30.79
C SER A 232 0.64 9.22 31.32
N ASP A 233 1.59 9.14 32.23
CA ASP A 233 2.24 10.31 32.84
C ASP A 233 3.73 10.32 32.47
N PRO A 234 4.30 11.46 32.02
CA PRO A 234 5.71 11.53 31.62
C PRO A 234 6.73 11.18 32.73
N GLU A 235 6.38 11.35 34.00
CA GLU A 235 7.26 11.07 35.14
C GLU A 235 7.02 9.69 35.74
N THR A 236 5.75 9.26 35.86
CA THR A 236 5.39 7.99 36.53
C THR A 236 5.15 6.84 35.56
N GLY A 237 5.08 7.09 34.26
CA GLY A 237 4.85 6.08 33.22
C GLY A 237 3.38 5.65 33.07
N PRO A 238 3.13 4.59 32.27
CA PRO A 238 1.79 4.05 32.05
C PRO A 238 1.23 3.35 33.31
N ALA A 239 -0.06 3.52 33.58
CA ALA A 239 -0.73 2.89 34.71
C ALA A 239 -2.19 2.49 34.41
N PHE A 240 -2.65 1.43 35.07
CA PHE A 240 -4.06 1.09 35.16
C PHE A 240 -4.73 1.83 36.31
N ASP A 241 -6.00 2.21 36.13
CA ASP A 241 -6.83 2.66 37.22
C ASP A 241 -7.11 1.48 38.19
N PRO A 242 -6.93 1.65 39.51
CA PRO A 242 -7.24 0.59 40.47
C PRO A 242 -8.68 0.07 40.39
N ASP A 243 -9.61 0.91 39.94
CA ASP A 243 -11.02 0.57 39.78
C ASP A 243 -11.35 0.06 38.37
N ARG A 244 -10.35 -0.21 37.51
CA ARG A 244 -10.56 -0.75 36.16
C ARG A 244 -11.38 -2.04 36.25
N PRO A 245 -12.50 -2.15 35.51
CA PRO A 245 -13.33 -3.34 35.54
C PRO A 245 -12.55 -4.60 35.13
N LYS A 246 -12.92 -5.72 35.74
CA LYS A 246 -12.46 -7.06 35.36
C LYS A 246 -13.58 -7.87 34.73
N ILE A 247 -13.25 -8.61 33.67
CA ILE A 247 -14.18 -9.54 33.01
C ILE A 247 -14.10 -10.89 33.71
N ALA A 248 -15.04 -11.12 34.63
CA ALA A 248 -15.08 -12.33 35.45
C ALA A 248 -15.62 -13.55 34.71
N ASP A 249 -16.48 -13.35 33.70
CA ASP A 249 -17.00 -14.44 32.90
C ASP A 249 -15.93 -14.96 31.92
N GLU A 250 -15.67 -16.26 32.01
CA GLU A 250 -14.68 -16.95 31.18
C GLU A 250 -15.06 -16.93 29.70
N ALA A 251 -16.34 -17.19 29.40
CA ALA A 251 -16.81 -17.29 28.04
C ALA A 251 -16.79 -15.93 27.34
N GLU A 252 -17.12 -14.86 28.07
CA GLU A 252 -16.96 -13.49 27.58
C GLU A 252 -15.50 -13.15 27.30
N ARG A 253 -14.60 -13.48 28.23
CA ARG A 253 -13.17 -13.21 28.06
C ARG A 253 -12.58 -13.96 26.87
N GLU A 254 -12.87 -15.24 26.73
CA GLU A 254 -12.35 -16.04 25.61
C GLU A 254 -12.87 -15.51 24.28
N ARG A 255 -14.16 -15.17 24.18
CA ARG A 255 -14.73 -14.55 22.96
C ARG A 255 -13.99 -13.28 22.55
N LEU A 256 -13.73 -12.39 23.52
CA LEU A 256 -13.01 -11.14 23.25
C LEU A 256 -11.55 -11.40 22.84
N CYS A 257 -10.86 -12.33 23.51
CA CYS A 257 -9.51 -12.73 23.11
C CYS A 257 -9.47 -13.31 21.69
N GLU A 258 -10.40 -14.22 21.36
CA GLU A 258 -10.51 -14.82 20.03
C GLU A 258 -10.71 -13.75 18.95
N TYR A 259 -11.56 -12.74 19.18
CA TYR A 259 -11.72 -11.61 18.28
C TYR A 259 -10.41 -10.83 18.10
N LEU A 260 -9.78 -10.42 19.20
CA LEU A 260 -8.58 -9.58 19.18
C LEU A 260 -7.38 -10.27 18.51
N GLU A 261 -7.29 -11.60 18.59
CA GLU A 261 -6.19 -12.39 18.03
C GLU A 261 -6.41 -12.84 16.59
N SER A 262 -7.67 -12.92 16.15
CA SER A 262 -8.01 -13.29 14.77
C SER A 262 -8.02 -12.11 13.81
N ALA A 263 -7.85 -10.89 14.32
CA ALA A 263 -7.74 -9.68 13.53
C ALA A 263 -6.48 -9.63 12.66
N THR A 264 -6.46 -8.67 11.73
CA THR A 264 -5.36 -8.54 10.79
C THR A 264 -4.12 -7.99 11.50
N LEU A 265 -3.03 -8.77 11.48
CA LEU A 265 -1.72 -8.36 11.99
C LEU A 265 -1.13 -7.28 11.07
N LEU A 266 -1.06 -6.06 11.57
CA LEU A 266 -0.67 -4.88 10.80
C LEU A 266 0.84 -4.62 10.87
N LEU A 267 1.39 -4.52 12.09
CA LEU A 267 2.81 -4.25 12.34
C LEU A 267 3.35 -5.26 13.35
N VAL A 268 4.46 -5.89 12.95
CA VAL A 268 5.23 -6.78 13.82
C VAL A 268 6.38 -6.02 14.44
N THR A 269 6.55 -6.14 15.74
CA THR A 269 7.66 -5.54 16.48
C THR A 269 8.33 -6.57 17.37
N ALA A 270 9.65 -6.42 17.53
CA ALA A 270 10.42 -7.22 18.49
C ALA A 270 10.34 -6.64 19.91
N ALA A 271 9.79 -5.44 20.09
CA ALA A 271 9.68 -4.79 21.38
C ALA A 271 8.74 -5.56 22.31
N ARG A 272 9.10 -5.58 23.60
CA ARG A 272 8.25 -6.06 24.70
C ARG A 272 8.30 -5.08 25.84
N LEU A 273 7.17 -4.91 26.53
CA LEU A 273 7.06 -4.07 27.71
C LEU A 273 7.10 -4.93 28.98
N ASP A 274 7.53 -4.33 30.08
CA ASP A 274 7.37 -4.91 31.40
C ASP A 274 5.88 -5.04 31.74
N ASP A 275 5.52 -6.15 32.39
CA ASP A 275 4.18 -6.31 32.95
C ASP A 275 4.02 -5.38 34.16
N ILE A 276 3.21 -4.32 34.03
CA ILE A 276 3.05 -3.34 35.11
C ILE A 276 2.19 -3.85 36.27
N VAL A 277 1.46 -4.95 36.08
CA VAL A 277 0.66 -5.60 37.12
C VAL A 277 1.53 -6.60 37.89
N GLU A 278 2.38 -7.35 37.19
CA GLU A 278 3.38 -8.26 37.76
C GLU A 278 4.81 -7.96 37.26
N PRO A 279 5.47 -6.90 37.78
CA PRO A 279 6.78 -6.44 37.29
C PRO A 279 7.89 -7.49 37.39
N GLU A 280 7.75 -8.47 38.29
CA GLU A 280 8.71 -9.56 38.46
C GLU A 280 8.80 -10.48 37.22
N ARG A 281 7.81 -10.46 36.32
CA ARG A 281 7.84 -11.20 35.05
C ARG A 281 8.80 -10.59 34.01
N GLY A 282 9.21 -9.33 34.19
CA GLY A 282 10.03 -8.57 33.24
C GLY A 282 9.32 -8.32 31.90
N ALA A 283 10.11 -8.03 30.86
CA ALA A 283 9.66 -7.61 29.54
C ALA A 283 8.98 -8.75 28.75
N THR A 284 7.75 -9.08 29.11
CA THR A 284 6.98 -10.19 28.51
C THR A 284 5.82 -9.72 27.64
N VAL A 285 5.31 -8.50 27.86
CA VAL A 285 4.11 -7.99 27.20
C VAL A 285 4.41 -7.64 25.75
N PRO A 286 3.78 -8.31 24.77
CA PRO A 286 4.01 -8.03 23.36
C PRO A 286 3.38 -6.69 22.94
N THR A 287 3.84 -6.13 21.83
CA THR A 287 3.36 -4.83 21.31
C THR A 287 3.10 -4.84 19.79
N ASN A 288 2.73 -5.98 19.22
CA ASN A 288 2.33 -6.03 17.80
C ASN A 288 1.01 -5.31 17.60
N PHE A 289 0.82 -4.67 16.45
CA PHE A 289 -0.41 -3.97 16.13
C PHE A 289 -1.35 -4.86 15.31
N TYR A 290 -2.62 -4.86 15.69
CA TYR A 290 -3.71 -5.55 15.02
C TYR A 290 -4.80 -4.55 14.63
N THR A 291 -5.56 -4.87 13.59
CA THR A 291 -6.67 -4.05 13.10
C THR A 291 -7.80 -4.88 12.51
N ASP A 292 -9.01 -4.34 12.60
CA ASP A 292 -10.20 -4.79 11.85
C ASP A 292 -10.66 -3.78 10.79
N GLY A 293 -9.83 -2.78 10.48
CA GLY A 293 -10.10 -1.70 9.52
C GLY A 293 -10.69 -0.44 10.16
N SER A 294 -11.41 -0.57 11.28
CA SER A 294 -11.98 0.57 12.01
C SER A 294 -11.26 0.85 13.33
N TRP A 295 -10.72 -0.19 13.96
CA TRP A 295 -9.97 -0.11 15.20
C TRP A 295 -8.56 -0.63 15.04
N VAL A 296 -7.65 -0.04 15.81
CA VAL A 296 -6.26 -0.50 15.95
C VAL A 296 -5.96 -0.72 17.43
N TRP A 297 -5.34 -1.84 17.75
CA TRP A 297 -4.91 -2.14 19.11
C TRP A 297 -3.56 -2.87 19.10
N THR A 298 -2.87 -2.86 20.24
CA THR A 298 -1.72 -3.74 20.44
C THR A 298 -2.16 -5.06 21.07
N ASP A 299 -1.44 -6.15 20.80
CA ASP A 299 -1.64 -7.43 21.49
C ASP A 299 -1.36 -7.38 23.00
N SER A 300 -0.82 -6.26 23.51
CA SER A 300 -0.82 -5.94 24.93
C SER A 300 -2.24 -5.92 25.52
N VAL A 301 -3.24 -5.46 24.75
CA VAL A 301 -4.65 -5.48 25.17
C VAL A 301 -5.10 -6.92 25.43
N THR A 302 -4.82 -7.82 24.49
CA THR A 302 -5.10 -9.25 24.60
C THR A 302 -4.36 -9.88 25.77
N TYR A 303 -3.08 -9.51 25.97
CA TYR A 303 -2.27 -9.99 27.09
C TYR A 303 -2.91 -9.65 28.45
N TYR A 304 -3.23 -8.38 28.69
CA TYR A 304 -3.80 -7.95 29.98
C TYR A 304 -5.23 -8.47 30.19
N LEU A 305 -6.00 -8.62 29.12
CA LEU A 305 -7.29 -9.29 29.20
C LEU A 305 -7.11 -10.75 29.63
N ARG A 306 -6.26 -11.52 28.95
CA ARG A 306 -6.09 -12.95 29.24
C ARG A 306 -5.45 -13.23 30.60
N GLU A 307 -4.35 -12.55 30.92
CA GLU A 307 -3.54 -12.84 32.11
C GLU A 307 -4.09 -12.19 33.39
N HIS A 308 -4.63 -10.97 33.26
CA HIS A 308 -5.02 -10.13 34.41
C HIS A 308 -6.52 -9.86 34.50
N HIS A 309 -7.28 -10.34 33.50
CA HIS A 309 -8.72 -10.18 33.36
C HIS A 309 -9.17 -8.73 33.27
N LEU A 310 -8.25 -7.80 32.94
CA LEU A 310 -8.55 -6.38 32.82
C LEU A 310 -9.38 -6.16 31.56
N ALA A 311 -10.54 -5.49 31.71
CA ALA A 311 -11.40 -5.18 30.57
C ALA A 311 -10.64 -4.29 29.57
N PRO A 312 -10.75 -4.51 28.24
CA PRO A 312 -10.23 -3.59 27.22
C PRO A 312 -10.91 -2.20 27.27
N ASP A 313 -10.53 -1.29 26.37
CA ASP A 313 -11.22 -0.01 26.20
C ASP A 313 -12.75 -0.27 26.03
N PRO A 314 -13.63 0.34 26.83
CA PRO A 314 -15.07 0.09 26.76
C PRO A 314 -15.69 0.34 25.39
N GLU A 315 -15.16 1.32 24.62
CA GLU A 315 -15.63 1.58 23.26
C GLU A 315 -15.22 0.47 22.29
N LEU A 316 -14.03 -0.12 22.48
CA LEU A 316 -13.60 -1.28 21.71
C LEU A 316 -14.45 -2.50 22.05
N VAL A 317 -14.76 -2.73 23.34
CA VAL A 317 -15.65 -3.83 23.75
C VAL A 317 -17.06 -3.65 23.16
N ALA A 318 -17.58 -2.43 23.16
CA ALA A 318 -18.88 -2.13 22.54
C ALA A 318 -18.87 -2.44 21.03
N HIS A 319 -17.82 -2.02 20.31
CA HIS A 319 -17.62 -2.33 18.89
C HIS A 319 -17.57 -3.85 18.63
N ILE A 320 -16.77 -4.59 19.40
CA ILE A 320 -16.68 -6.06 19.25
C ILE A 320 -18.04 -6.73 19.48
N ASN A 321 -18.83 -6.24 20.44
CA ASN A 321 -20.15 -6.80 20.72
C ASN A 321 -21.20 -6.50 19.63
N GLU A 322 -20.97 -5.52 18.75
CA GLU A 322 -21.81 -5.24 17.58
C GLU A 322 -21.50 -6.17 16.40
N ILE A 323 -20.36 -6.86 16.44
CA ILE A 323 -19.91 -7.78 15.38
C ILE A 323 -20.23 -9.22 15.78
N ASP A 324 -20.95 -9.93 14.90
CA ASP A 324 -21.22 -11.36 15.05
C ASP A 324 -20.16 -12.17 14.30
N GLY A 325 -19.24 -12.80 15.03
CA GLY A 325 -18.19 -13.66 14.48
C GLY A 325 -16.79 -13.02 14.48
N PRO A 326 -15.87 -13.50 13.61
CA PRO A 326 -14.52 -12.97 13.54
C PRO A 326 -14.49 -11.54 12.98
N PRO A 327 -13.42 -10.76 13.27
CA PRO A 327 -13.23 -9.43 12.70
C PRO A 327 -13.27 -9.46 11.16
N PRO A 328 -13.87 -8.45 10.53
CA PRO A 328 -13.80 -8.31 9.08
C PRO A 328 -12.34 -8.15 8.61
N LEU A 329 -12.05 -8.64 7.41
CA LEU A 329 -10.77 -8.38 6.76
C LEU A 329 -10.80 -6.96 6.19
N PRO A 330 -9.87 -6.08 6.58
CA PRO A 330 -9.85 -4.72 6.09
C PRO A 330 -9.49 -4.67 4.61
N ASP A 331 -10.13 -3.78 3.87
CA ASP A 331 -9.73 -3.45 2.52
C ASP A 331 -8.45 -2.58 2.50
N THR A 332 -7.94 -2.32 1.30
CA THR A 332 -6.69 -1.57 1.06
C THR A 332 -6.79 -0.12 1.53
N VAL A 333 -7.96 0.50 1.42
CA VAL A 333 -8.22 1.89 1.82
C VAL A 333 -8.30 1.96 3.34
N GLU A 334 -9.00 1.03 3.97
CA GLU A 334 -9.05 0.88 5.44
C GLU A 334 -7.65 0.66 6.01
N LEU A 335 -6.84 -0.21 5.41
CA LEU A 335 -5.42 -0.37 5.79
C LEU A 335 -4.62 0.93 5.63
N GLY A 336 -4.83 1.69 4.54
CA GLY A 336 -4.21 2.98 4.32
C GLY A 336 -4.55 4.00 5.41
N ARG A 337 -5.83 4.13 5.77
CA ARG A 337 -6.29 5.02 6.87
C ARG A 337 -5.75 4.59 8.22
N VAL A 338 -5.69 3.28 8.46
CA VAL A 338 -5.13 2.71 9.68
C VAL A 338 -3.65 3.06 9.82
N MET A 339 -2.87 2.96 8.74
CA MET A 339 -1.47 3.36 8.72
C MET A 339 -1.28 4.87 8.93
N GLU A 340 -2.14 5.69 8.33
CA GLU A 340 -2.15 7.15 8.55
C GLU A 340 -2.43 7.49 10.03
N ALA A 341 -3.39 6.82 10.67
CA ALA A 341 -3.72 7.03 12.08
C ALA A 341 -2.58 6.66 13.04
N LEU A 342 -1.70 5.74 12.65
CA LEU A 342 -0.51 5.33 13.41
C LEU A 342 0.73 6.18 13.12
N THR A 343 0.75 6.91 12.00
CA THR A 343 1.87 7.77 11.66
C THR A 343 1.79 9.03 12.53
N PRO A 344 2.85 9.40 13.26
CA PRO A 344 2.81 10.60 14.09
C PRO A 344 2.64 11.82 13.18
N SER A 345 1.48 12.48 13.22
CA SER A 345 1.36 13.81 12.63
C SER A 345 2.19 14.79 13.46
N GLU A 346 2.98 15.65 12.83
CA GLU A 346 3.75 16.71 13.52
C GLU A 346 2.87 17.61 14.44
N ASP A 347 1.55 17.62 14.20
CA ASP A 347 0.54 18.35 14.98
C ASP A 347 -0.24 17.52 16.03
N ARG A 348 0.03 16.21 16.19
CA ARG A 348 -0.50 15.42 17.32
C ARG A 348 0.62 15.21 18.31
N GLU A 349 0.41 15.64 19.56
CA GLU A 349 1.23 15.15 20.66
C GLU A 349 1.34 13.63 20.55
N PRO A 350 2.54 13.06 20.60
CA PRO A 350 2.75 11.66 20.31
C PRO A 350 1.85 10.84 21.23
N ALA A 351 1.09 9.89 20.65
CA ALA A 351 0.54 8.80 21.43
C ALA A 351 1.74 8.01 21.97
N GLN A 352 2.18 8.39 23.17
CA GLN A 352 3.39 7.89 23.80
C GLN A 352 3.24 6.38 24.03
N THR A 353 3.75 5.59 23.09
CA THR A 353 4.15 4.22 23.36
C THR A 353 5.40 4.31 24.22
N GLY A 354 5.19 4.17 25.54
CA GLY A 354 6.25 4.30 26.53
C GLY A 354 7.41 3.35 26.22
N SER A 355 8.59 3.91 26.00
CA SER A 355 9.84 3.16 25.92
C SER A 355 10.82 3.77 26.91
N ARG A 356 11.22 2.98 27.90
CA ARG A 356 12.54 3.09 28.51
C ARG A 356 13.00 1.77 29.08
#